data_AF-A0AAU0EYI2-F1
#
_entry.id   AF-A0AAU0EYI2-F1
#
_cell.length_a   1.000
_cell.length_b   1.000
_cell.length_c   1.000
_cell.angle_alpha   90.00
_cell.angle_beta   90.00
_cell.angle_gamma   90.00
#
_symmetry.space_group_name_H-M   'P 1'
#
loop_
_entity.id
_entity.type
_entity.pdbx_description
1 polymer ?
#
loop_
_entity_poly.entity_id
_entity_poly.type
_entity_poly.pdbx_seq_one_letter_code
_entity_poly.pdbx_strand_id
1 'polypeptide(L)'
;MLYRSIYIGNPAYLKLQDNQMKILCPESKSVKGSVPVEDLGLLMLDHFQITISHQLIQRLMGNNVVVISCDAHHLPHGMMLPIYGHSTHSQRIKEQVEVSEPLKKQLWKQTVECKIANQIAVLEKLGNYAEPMYEYLGQVKSGDTTNMEVIAAQHYWKHLISPDFLRERFGNSPNQFFNFGYSVLRSIVARALVETGLLPVLGIFHRNKYNPYCLADDVMEPYRPFVDFLVIKWLENNPEAEELTKECKAYFLRIATCDVKIDDQLRPLLVGVKQTASSLYKCYTGEKRLISYPKLI
;
A
#
# COMPACT_ATOMS: atom_id res chain seq x y z
N MET A 1 -9.16 -12.37 12.04
CA MET A 1 -8.13 -13.25 11.44
C MET A 1 -6.80 -12.53 11.48
N LEU A 2 -5.73 -13.23 11.85
CA LEU A 2 -4.37 -12.69 11.92
C LEU A 2 -3.69 -12.96 10.57
N TYR A 3 -3.69 -11.97 9.68
CA TYR A 3 -2.97 -12.08 8.42
C TYR A 3 -1.45 -12.11 8.65
N ARG A 4 -0.73 -12.84 7.82
CA ARG A 4 0.73 -12.97 7.80
C ARG A 4 1.28 -12.50 6.47
N SER A 5 2.40 -11.79 6.51
CA SER A 5 3.20 -11.46 5.33
C SER A 5 4.39 -12.40 5.25
N ILE A 6 4.57 -13.07 4.11
CA ILE A 6 5.65 -14.04 3.89
C ILE A 6 6.58 -13.55 2.78
N TYR A 7 7.87 -13.54 3.06
CA TYR A 7 8.93 -13.23 2.11
C TYR A 7 9.69 -14.51 1.71
N ILE A 8 9.76 -14.80 0.41
CA ILE A 8 10.51 -15.93 -0.15
C ILE A 8 11.66 -15.37 -1.00
N GLY A 9 12.86 -15.30 -0.44
CA GLY A 9 14.07 -14.80 -1.12
C GLY A 9 15.10 -15.87 -1.47
N ASN A 10 14.76 -17.16 -1.29
CA ASN A 10 15.63 -18.29 -1.58
C ASN A 10 14.97 -19.18 -2.64
N PRO A 11 15.72 -20.04 -3.35
CA PRO A 11 15.16 -21.09 -4.18
C PRO A 11 14.14 -21.92 -3.38
N ALA A 12 12.93 -22.06 -3.89
CA ALA A 12 11.84 -22.74 -3.17
C ALA A 12 10.81 -23.34 -4.12
N TYR A 13 10.24 -24.48 -3.74
CA TYR A 13 9.00 -25.00 -4.33
C TYR A 13 7.83 -24.73 -3.41
N LEU A 14 6.84 -23.98 -3.90
CA LEU A 14 5.63 -23.61 -3.19
C LEU A 14 4.46 -24.45 -3.70
N LYS A 15 3.89 -25.28 -2.83
CA LYS A 15 2.78 -26.19 -3.16
C LYS A 15 1.64 -26.06 -2.17
N LEU A 16 0.43 -26.36 -2.63
CA LEU A 16 -0.74 -26.49 -1.76
C LEU A 16 -0.81 -27.91 -1.21
N GLN A 17 -0.94 -28.04 0.10
CA GLN A 17 -1.26 -29.31 0.76
C GLN A 17 -2.05 -29.01 2.03
N ASP A 18 -3.18 -29.68 2.23
CA ASP A 18 -4.06 -29.53 3.41
C ASP A 18 -4.49 -28.07 3.67
N ASN A 19 -4.84 -27.34 2.60
CA ASN A 19 -5.14 -25.89 2.63
C ASN A 19 -3.98 -24.99 3.14
N GLN A 20 -2.77 -25.53 3.20
CA GLN A 20 -1.56 -24.80 3.59
C GLN A 20 -0.61 -24.65 2.40
N MET A 21 0.06 -23.50 2.34
CA MET A 21 1.23 -23.31 1.51
C MET A 21 2.42 -24.01 2.15
N LYS A 22 2.88 -25.11 1.55
CA LYS A 22 4.14 -25.78 1.91
C LYS A 22 5.29 -25.13 1.16
N ILE A 23 6.38 -24.88 1.88
CA ILE A 23 7.64 -24.34 1.34
C ILE A 23 8.65 -25.48 1.35
N LEU A 24 9.06 -25.96 0.18
CA LEU A 24 10.00 -27.06 0.05
C LEU A 24 11.34 -26.57 -0.50
N CYS A 25 12.42 -27.17 -0.01
CA CYS A 25 13.75 -27.00 -0.59
C CYS A 25 13.82 -27.68 -1.96
N PRO A 26 14.30 -27.01 -3.03
CA PRO A 26 14.32 -27.60 -4.36
C PRO A 26 15.15 -28.88 -4.49
N GLU A 27 16.30 -28.92 -3.83
CA GLU A 27 17.27 -30.03 -3.89
C GLU A 27 16.79 -31.24 -3.07
N SER A 28 16.60 -31.05 -1.77
CA SER A 28 16.26 -32.15 -0.84
C SER A 28 14.78 -32.52 -0.84
N LYS A 29 13.90 -31.69 -1.44
CA LYS A 29 12.44 -31.79 -1.34
C LYS A 29 11.91 -31.80 0.11
N SER A 30 12.75 -31.44 1.08
CA SER A 30 12.35 -31.33 2.48
C SER A 30 11.45 -30.12 2.71
N VAL A 31 10.46 -30.26 3.60
CA VAL A 31 9.58 -29.16 4.00
C VAL A 31 10.34 -28.24 4.95
N LYS A 32 10.52 -26.98 4.56
CA LYS A 32 11.17 -25.93 5.35
C LYS A 32 10.17 -25.10 6.15
N GLY A 33 8.90 -25.09 5.73
CA GLY A 33 7.86 -24.34 6.41
C GLY A 33 6.46 -24.62 5.84
N SER A 34 5.45 -24.20 6.60
CA SER A 34 4.04 -24.32 6.23
C SER A 34 3.27 -23.13 6.78
N VAL A 35 2.37 -22.57 5.97
CA VAL A 35 1.47 -21.49 6.41
C VAL A 35 0.06 -21.76 5.88
N PRO A 36 -1.00 -21.74 6.71
CA PRO A 36 -2.37 -21.78 6.24
C PRO A 36 -2.64 -20.67 5.24
N VAL A 37 -3.31 -20.98 4.12
CA VAL A 37 -3.57 -19.95 3.10
C VAL A 37 -4.57 -18.90 3.59
N GLU A 38 -5.48 -19.27 4.48
CA GLU A 38 -6.42 -18.33 5.13
C GLU A 38 -5.72 -17.29 6.01
N ASP A 39 -4.53 -17.62 6.54
CA ASP A 39 -3.71 -16.72 7.34
C ASP A 39 -2.78 -15.86 6.47
N LEU A 40 -2.71 -16.07 5.15
CA LEU A 40 -1.82 -15.28 4.28
C LEU A 40 -2.49 -13.98 3.86
N GLY A 41 -1.90 -12.84 4.25
CA GLY A 41 -2.29 -11.54 3.72
C GLY A 41 -1.46 -11.14 2.50
N LEU A 42 -0.15 -11.43 2.56
CA LEU A 42 0.80 -11.03 1.54
C LEU A 42 1.88 -12.10 1.34
N LEU A 43 2.22 -12.37 0.07
CA LEU A 43 3.31 -13.25 -0.34
C LEU A 43 4.22 -12.50 -1.32
N MET A 44 5.46 -12.27 -0.93
CA MET A 44 6.49 -11.67 -1.77
C MET A 44 7.45 -12.74 -2.29
N LEU A 45 7.57 -12.81 -3.62
CA LEU A 45 8.42 -13.75 -4.36
C LEU A 45 9.64 -12.99 -4.89
N ASP A 46 10.78 -13.18 -4.23
CA ASP A 46 12.00 -12.41 -4.45
C ASP A 46 13.20 -13.30 -4.83
N HIS A 47 12.97 -14.29 -5.70
CA HIS A 47 14.02 -15.15 -6.24
C HIS A 47 13.58 -15.85 -7.54
N PHE A 48 14.44 -15.87 -8.57
CA PHE A 48 14.09 -16.43 -9.89
C PHE A 48 13.83 -17.95 -9.90
N GLN A 49 14.44 -18.69 -8.97
CA GLN A 49 14.26 -20.14 -8.84
C GLN A 49 13.04 -20.56 -8.01
N ILE A 50 12.11 -19.65 -7.74
CA ILE A 50 10.84 -20.02 -7.07
C ILE A 50 9.93 -20.72 -8.08
N THR A 51 9.45 -21.91 -7.74
CA THR A 51 8.38 -22.58 -8.50
C THR A 51 7.11 -22.63 -7.67
N ILE A 52 6.00 -22.17 -8.23
CA ILE A 52 4.69 -22.19 -7.59
C ILE A 52 3.74 -23.13 -8.35
N SER A 53 3.06 -24.01 -7.61
CA SER A 53 2.05 -24.88 -8.22
C SER A 53 0.80 -24.11 -8.63
N HIS A 54 0.16 -24.52 -9.73
CA HIS A 54 -1.07 -23.88 -10.21
C HIS A 54 -2.21 -23.92 -9.17
N GLN A 55 -2.36 -25.03 -8.44
CA GLN A 55 -3.38 -25.16 -7.38
C GLN A 55 -3.17 -24.14 -6.26
N LEU A 56 -1.91 -23.86 -5.90
CA LEU A 56 -1.60 -22.82 -4.92
C LEU A 56 -1.96 -21.43 -5.45
N ILE A 57 -1.66 -21.11 -6.71
CA ILE A 57 -2.07 -19.84 -7.33
C ILE A 57 -3.59 -19.65 -7.21
N GLN A 58 -4.39 -20.65 -7.60
CA GLN A 58 -5.86 -20.59 -7.50
C GLN A 58 -6.31 -20.34 -6.06
N ARG A 59 -5.73 -21.06 -5.09
CA ARG A 59 -6.07 -20.90 -3.68
C ARG A 59 -5.69 -19.53 -3.12
N LEU A 60 -4.51 -19.00 -3.48
CA LEU A 60 -4.07 -17.66 -3.09
C LEU A 60 -4.98 -16.56 -3.66
N MET A 61 -5.39 -16.69 -4.93
CA MET A 61 -6.33 -15.75 -5.56
C MET A 61 -7.68 -15.75 -4.84
N GLY A 62 -8.25 -16.93 -4.58
CA GLY A 62 -9.53 -17.07 -3.88
C GLY A 62 -9.53 -16.63 -2.41
N ASN A 63 -8.36 -16.52 -1.77
CA ASN A 63 -8.21 -16.04 -0.39
C ASN A 63 -7.72 -14.59 -0.31
N ASN A 64 -7.79 -13.84 -1.42
CA ASN A 64 -7.42 -12.42 -1.44
C ASN A 64 -5.95 -12.12 -1.05
N VAL A 65 -5.05 -13.09 -1.20
CA VAL A 65 -3.63 -12.90 -0.89
C VAL A 65 -2.98 -11.95 -1.89
N VAL A 66 -2.30 -10.92 -1.40
CA VAL A 66 -1.48 -10.01 -2.21
C VAL A 66 -0.21 -10.75 -2.62
N VAL A 67 -0.08 -11.09 -3.91
CA VAL A 67 1.12 -11.77 -4.42
C VAL A 67 1.96 -10.79 -5.24
N ILE A 68 3.21 -10.59 -4.82
CA ILE A 68 4.16 -9.64 -5.40
C ILE A 68 5.34 -10.43 -5.97
N SER A 69 5.72 -10.13 -7.20
CA SER A 69 6.93 -10.66 -7.84
C SER A 69 7.98 -9.55 -7.95
N CYS A 70 9.21 -9.86 -7.53
CA CYS A 70 10.34 -8.93 -7.62
C CYS A 70 11.19 -9.13 -8.89
N ASP A 71 11.95 -8.11 -9.27
CA ASP A 71 12.93 -8.15 -10.36
C ASP A 71 14.34 -8.55 -9.89
N ALA A 72 15.33 -8.40 -10.78
CA ALA A 72 16.75 -8.70 -10.51
C ALA A 72 17.38 -7.77 -9.45
N HIS A 73 16.79 -6.59 -9.21
CA HIS A 73 17.20 -5.68 -8.15
C HIS A 73 16.47 -5.96 -6.84
N HIS A 74 15.70 -7.05 -6.81
CA HIS A 74 14.92 -7.46 -5.66
C HIS A 74 13.90 -6.41 -5.21
N LEU A 75 13.34 -5.67 -6.18
CA LEU A 75 12.29 -4.67 -5.98
C LEU A 75 10.97 -5.18 -6.57
N PRO A 76 9.80 -4.82 -5.99
CA PRO A 76 8.51 -5.15 -6.56
C PRO A 76 8.40 -4.74 -8.04
N HIS A 77 8.23 -5.72 -8.92
CA HIS A 77 8.13 -5.52 -10.37
C HIS A 77 6.71 -5.72 -10.87
N GLY A 78 6.04 -6.75 -10.36
CA GLY A 78 4.68 -7.11 -10.74
C GLY A 78 3.87 -7.60 -9.57
N MET A 79 2.55 -7.62 -9.75
CA MET A 79 1.60 -8.10 -8.77
C MET A 79 0.50 -8.91 -9.45
N MET A 80 -0.03 -9.91 -8.76
CA MET A 80 -1.13 -10.72 -9.27
C MET A 80 -2.48 -10.14 -8.82
N LEU A 81 -3.26 -9.68 -9.80
CA LEU A 81 -4.56 -9.03 -9.62
C LEU A 81 -5.68 -9.91 -10.21
N PRO A 82 -6.45 -10.62 -9.39
CA PRO A 82 -7.59 -11.41 -9.86
C PRO A 82 -8.76 -10.49 -10.19
N ILE A 83 -8.93 -10.16 -11.46
CA ILE A 83 -10.02 -9.30 -11.94
C ILE A 83 -11.38 -9.98 -11.78
N TYR A 84 -11.41 -11.31 -11.88
CA TYR A 84 -12.62 -12.11 -11.69
C TYR A 84 -12.84 -12.42 -10.21
N GLY A 85 -14.08 -12.28 -9.72
CA GLY A 85 -14.45 -12.57 -8.32
C GLY A 85 -15.52 -11.65 -7.73
N HIS A 86 -15.78 -10.50 -8.35
CA HIS A 86 -16.84 -9.58 -7.93
C HIS A 86 -18.09 -9.72 -8.80
N SER A 87 -19.25 -9.99 -8.19
CA SER A 87 -20.52 -10.28 -8.91
C SER A 87 -21.01 -9.13 -9.81
N THR A 88 -20.74 -7.89 -9.44
CA THR A 88 -21.15 -6.69 -10.20
C THR A 88 -19.98 -5.93 -10.84
N HIS A 89 -18.85 -6.60 -11.12
CA HIS A 89 -17.63 -5.96 -11.60
C HIS A 89 -17.85 -5.04 -12.82
N SER A 90 -18.57 -5.53 -13.85
CA SER A 90 -18.85 -4.73 -15.06
C SER A 90 -19.67 -3.47 -14.77
N GLN A 91 -20.65 -3.54 -13.87
CA GLN A 91 -21.44 -2.38 -13.47
C GLN A 91 -20.58 -1.35 -12.73
N ARG A 92 -19.76 -1.79 -11.78
CA ARG A 92 -18.87 -0.89 -11.02
C ARG A 92 -17.90 -0.13 -11.91
N ILE A 93 -17.38 -0.79 -12.95
CA ILE A 93 -16.50 -0.14 -13.93
C ILE A 93 -17.24 0.96 -14.68
N LYS A 94 -18.48 0.71 -15.14
CA LYS A 94 -19.28 1.72 -15.84
C LYS A 94 -19.52 2.94 -14.94
N GLU A 95 -19.95 2.70 -13.71
CA GLU A 95 -20.16 3.76 -12.72
C GLU A 95 -18.86 4.52 -12.42
N GLN A 96 -17.72 3.83 -12.32
CA GLN A 96 -16.39 4.44 -12.12
C GLN A 96 -15.98 5.35 -13.29
N VAL A 97 -16.29 4.95 -14.54
CA VAL A 97 -16.02 5.75 -15.73
C VAL A 97 -16.91 7.00 -15.79
N GLU A 98 -18.16 6.88 -15.32
CA GLU A 98 -19.16 7.95 -15.33
C GLU A 98 -19.00 8.97 -14.19
N VAL A 99 -18.07 8.74 -13.26
CA VAL A 99 -17.79 9.67 -12.14
C VAL A 99 -17.45 11.06 -12.66
N SER A 100 -18.26 12.04 -12.25
CA SER A 100 -18.09 13.43 -12.65
C SER A 100 -16.76 14.03 -12.15
N GLU A 101 -16.16 14.92 -12.94
CA GLU A 101 -14.94 15.63 -12.57
C GLU A 101 -15.07 16.47 -11.28
N PRO A 102 -16.20 17.16 -10.99
CA PRO A 102 -16.38 17.84 -9.71
C PRO A 102 -16.30 16.88 -8.51
N LEU A 103 -16.90 15.68 -8.62
CA LEU A 103 -16.82 14.66 -7.57
C LEU A 103 -15.38 14.18 -7.39
N LYS A 104 -14.66 13.87 -8.46
CA LYS A 104 -13.23 13.48 -8.39
C LYS A 104 -12.38 14.53 -7.67
N LYS A 105 -12.56 15.82 -7.98
CA LYS A 105 -11.85 16.92 -7.30
C LYS A 105 -12.18 17.02 -5.82
N GLN A 106 -13.43 16.80 -5.42
CA GLN A 106 -13.81 16.76 -4.00
C GLN A 106 -13.21 15.57 -3.27
N LEU A 107 -13.20 14.39 -3.92
CA LEU A 107 -12.59 13.19 -3.34
C LEU A 107 -11.07 13.36 -3.21
N TRP A 108 -10.40 13.94 -4.21
CA TRP A 108 -8.97 14.24 -4.13
C TRP A 108 -8.64 15.20 -2.99
N LYS A 109 -9.46 16.23 -2.78
CA LYS A 109 -9.32 17.11 -1.62
C LYS A 109 -9.31 16.31 -0.30
N GLN A 110 -10.28 15.39 -0.12
CA GLN A 110 -10.34 14.54 1.08
C GLN A 110 -9.08 13.67 1.23
N THR A 111 -8.55 13.16 0.12
CA THR A 111 -7.28 12.40 0.09
C THR A 111 -6.13 13.23 0.64
N VAL A 112 -5.94 14.44 0.10
CA VAL A 112 -4.84 15.34 0.48
C VAL A 112 -4.99 15.77 1.94
N GLU A 113 -6.20 16.15 2.37
CA GLU A 113 -6.46 16.50 3.78
C GLU A 113 -6.06 15.36 4.73
N CYS A 114 -6.44 14.12 4.41
CA CYS A 114 -6.09 12.98 5.25
C CYS A 114 -4.59 12.65 5.22
N LYS A 115 -3.92 12.79 4.06
CA LYS A 115 -2.47 12.65 3.94
C LYS A 115 -1.75 13.64 4.85
N ILE A 116 -2.09 14.93 4.76
CA ILE A 116 -1.47 15.99 5.57
C ILE A 116 -1.72 15.74 7.06
N ALA A 117 -2.96 15.38 7.44
CA ALA A 117 -3.29 15.05 8.83
C ALA A 117 -2.45 13.88 9.37
N ASN A 118 -2.26 12.82 8.58
CA ASN A 118 -1.42 11.69 8.99
C ASN A 118 0.08 12.04 8.98
N GLN A 119 0.54 12.94 8.11
CA GLN A 119 1.91 13.46 8.14
C GLN A 119 2.18 14.27 9.42
N ILE A 120 1.23 15.12 9.83
CA ILE A 120 1.28 15.84 11.13
C ILE A 120 1.44 14.84 12.27
N ALA A 121 0.56 13.82 12.33
CA ALA A 121 0.59 12.82 13.37
C ALA A 121 1.94 12.07 13.45
N VAL A 122 2.60 11.80 12.32
CA VAL A 122 3.94 11.20 12.31
C VAL A 122 4.98 12.15 12.90
N LEU A 123 5.00 13.42 12.49
CA LEU A 123 5.96 14.39 13.03
C LEU A 123 5.77 14.55 14.54
N GLU A 124 4.54 14.71 15.02
CA GLU A 124 4.25 14.89 16.44
C GLU A 124 4.66 13.67 17.27
N LYS A 125 4.39 12.45 16.79
CA LYS A 125 4.84 11.21 17.46
C LYS A 125 6.35 11.09 17.59
N LEU A 126 7.08 11.66 16.64
CA LEU A 126 8.53 11.68 16.64
C LEU A 126 9.10 12.91 17.36
N GLY A 127 8.25 13.81 17.88
CA GLY A 127 8.67 15.04 18.54
C GLY A 127 9.15 16.13 17.59
N ASN A 128 8.83 16.04 16.29
CA ASN A 128 9.26 16.96 15.25
C ASN A 128 8.25 18.10 15.02
N TYR A 129 8.72 19.22 14.45
CA TYR A 129 7.92 20.43 14.27
C TYR A 129 6.86 20.29 13.17
N ALA A 130 5.58 20.29 13.54
CA ALA A 130 4.44 20.10 12.63
C ALA A 130 3.49 21.30 12.52
N GLU A 131 3.64 22.31 13.39
CA GLU A 131 2.63 23.36 13.61
C GLU A 131 2.13 24.08 12.34
N PRO A 132 2.97 24.48 11.37
CA PRO A 132 2.51 25.16 10.15
C PRO A 132 1.61 24.28 9.27
N MET A 133 1.73 22.96 9.37
CA MET A 133 0.95 22.03 8.54
C MET A 133 -0.53 22.03 8.87
N TYR A 134 -0.93 22.46 10.09
CA TYR A 134 -2.34 22.66 10.43
C TYR A 134 -2.98 23.76 9.59
N GLU A 135 -2.24 24.82 9.28
CA GLU A 135 -2.70 25.87 8.38
C GLU A 135 -2.79 25.34 6.94
N TYR A 136 -1.79 24.60 6.46
CA TYR A 136 -1.81 24.00 5.13
C TYR A 136 -3.02 23.08 4.94
N LEU A 137 -3.33 22.27 5.95
CA LEU A 137 -4.51 21.41 6.00
C LEU A 137 -5.82 22.21 5.84
N GLY A 138 -5.96 23.33 6.55
CA GLY A 138 -7.15 24.20 6.44
C GLY A 138 -7.30 24.90 5.09
N GLN A 139 -6.22 25.00 4.31
CA GLN A 139 -6.18 25.67 3.01
C GLN A 139 -6.36 24.74 1.81
N VAL A 140 -6.53 23.43 2.01
CA VAL A 140 -6.75 22.48 0.90
C VAL A 140 -8.09 22.77 0.21
N LYS A 141 -8.02 23.08 -1.08
CA LYS A 141 -9.20 23.36 -1.92
C LYS A 141 -9.56 22.15 -2.79
N SER A 142 -10.73 22.20 -3.42
CA SER A 142 -11.20 21.14 -4.33
C SER A 142 -10.17 20.88 -5.44
N GLY A 143 -9.75 19.63 -5.61
CA GLY A 143 -8.70 19.26 -6.56
C GLY A 143 -7.30 19.78 -6.20
N ASP A 144 -7.10 20.21 -4.95
CA ASP A 144 -5.87 20.83 -4.44
C ASP A 144 -5.31 21.95 -5.34
N THR A 145 -6.17 22.86 -5.80
CA THR A 145 -5.76 23.97 -6.68
C THR A 145 -4.76 24.94 -6.05
N THR A 146 -4.62 24.90 -4.72
CA THR A 146 -3.66 25.70 -3.95
C THR A 146 -2.33 24.96 -3.74
N ASN A 147 -2.20 23.72 -4.24
CA ASN A 147 -0.98 22.91 -4.18
C ASN A 147 -0.48 22.67 -2.75
N MET A 148 -1.42 22.53 -1.81
CA MET A 148 -1.11 22.33 -0.39
C MET A 148 -0.46 20.98 -0.13
N GLU A 149 -0.72 19.98 -0.98
CA GLU A 149 -0.03 18.69 -0.91
C GLU A 149 1.49 18.85 -1.00
N VAL A 150 1.96 19.64 -1.96
CA VAL A 150 3.40 19.85 -2.20
C VAL A 150 4.02 20.69 -1.08
N ILE A 151 3.35 21.77 -0.66
CA ILE A 151 3.82 22.64 0.42
C ILE A 151 3.94 21.84 1.73
N ALA A 152 2.92 21.05 2.06
CA ALA A 152 2.93 20.17 3.23
C ALA A 152 4.04 19.10 3.11
N ALA A 153 4.24 18.50 1.93
CA ALA A 153 5.30 17.52 1.73
C ALA A 153 6.70 18.12 1.92
N GLN A 154 6.95 19.34 1.45
CA GLN A 154 8.24 20.03 1.64
C GLN A 154 8.53 20.25 3.13
N HIS A 155 7.55 20.75 3.88
CA HIS A 155 7.69 20.90 5.34
C HIS A 155 7.89 19.54 6.02
N TYR A 156 7.10 18.54 5.62
CA TYR A 156 7.14 17.20 6.20
C TYR A 156 8.52 16.56 6.06
N TRP A 157 9.05 16.47 4.84
CA TRP A 157 10.34 15.81 4.60
C TRP A 157 11.51 16.54 5.26
N LYS A 158 11.47 17.88 5.27
CA LYS A 158 12.46 18.72 5.96
C LYS A 158 12.58 18.38 7.44
N HIS A 159 11.45 18.18 8.12
CA HIS A 159 11.42 17.94 9.56
C HIS A 159 11.40 16.44 9.92
N LEU A 160 11.12 15.56 8.97
CA LEU A 160 11.19 14.11 9.17
C LEU A 160 12.63 13.58 9.01
N ILE A 161 13.37 14.07 8.00
CA ILE A 161 14.71 13.56 7.66
C ILE A 161 15.77 14.62 7.93
N SER A 162 15.81 15.66 7.09
CA SER A 162 16.73 16.79 7.23
C SER A 162 16.34 17.91 6.26
N PRO A 163 16.80 19.16 6.49
CA PRO A 163 16.52 20.28 5.60
C PRO A 163 16.99 20.09 4.15
N ASP A 164 18.07 19.34 3.94
CA ASP A 164 18.66 19.11 2.62
C ASP A 164 18.14 17.83 1.95
N PHE A 165 17.25 17.08 2.61
CA PHE A 165 16.73 15.84 2.07
C PHE A 165 15.72 16.10 0.94
N LEU A 166 15.98 15.50 -0.23
CA LEU A 166 15.07 15.49 -1.36
C LEU A 166 14.44 14.11 -1.52
N ARG A 167 13.10 14.07 -1.49
CA ARG A 167 12.33 12.84 -1.73
C ARG A 167 12.22 12.58 -3.23
N GLU A 168 12.99 11.62 -3.72
CA GLU A 168 13.08 11.32 -5.15
C GLU A 168 13.03 9.81 -5.44
N ARG A 169 12.60 9.45 -6.64
CA ARG A 169 12.49 8.04 -7.06
C ARG A 169 13.86 7.35 -7.14
N PHE A 170 14.88 8.07 -7.60
CA PHE A 170 16.26 7.59 -7.74
C PHE A 170 17.23 8.43 -6.89
N GLY A 171 16.73 9.03 -5.81
CA GLY A 171 17.54 9.82 -4.91
C GLY A 171 18.39 8.97 -3.98
N ASN A 172 19.32 9.62 -3.27
CA ASN A 172 20.21 8.99 -2.31
C ASN A 172 19.43 8.41 -1.10
N SER A 173 20.11 7.53 -0.35
CA SER A 173 19.62 7.04 0.94
C SER A 173 19.13 8.21 1.82
N PRO A 174 17.98 8.08 2.52
CA PRO A 174 17.16 6.88 2.70
C PRO A 174 16.03 6.64 1.66
N ASN A 175 16.03 7.27 0.48
CA ASN A 175 14.91 7.17 -0.48
C ASN A 175 14.51 5.73 -0.85
N GLN A 176 15.48 4.83 -0.99
CA GLN A 176 15.23 3.43 -1.36
C GLN A 176 14.30 2.70 -0.36
N PHE A 177 14.41 3.01 0.94
CA PHE A 177 13.58 2.38 1.98
C PHE A 177 12.11 2.80 1.82
N PHE A 178 11.87 4.10 1.65
CA PHE A 178 10.53 4.63 1.36
C PHE A 178 9.99 4.09 0.02
N ASN A 179 10.81 4.05 -1.03
CA ASN A 179 10.41 3.54 -2.34
C ASN A 179 9.96 2.08 -2.28
N PHE A 180 10.69 1.23 -1.54
CA PHE A 180 10.31 -0.16 -1.34
C PHE A 180 8.99 -0.26 -0.58
N GLY A 181 8.86 0.42 0.57
CA GLY A 181 7.65 0.41 1.38
C GLY A 181 6.42 0.90 0.60
N TYR A 182 6.55 1.96 -0.19
CA TYR A 182 5.49 2.46 -1.06
C TYR A 182 5.12 1.47 -2.17
N SER A 183 6.08 0.72 -2.72
CA SER A 183 5.80 -0.29 -3.74
C SER A 183 5.02 -1.47 -3.17
N VAL A 184 5.32 -1.87 -1.93
CA VAL A 184 4.53 -2.87 -1.17
C VAL A 184 3.12 -2.33 -0.90
N LEU A 185 3.00 -1.10 -0.40
CA LEU A 185 1.72 -0.46 -0.11
C LEU A 185 0.86 -0.32 -1.39
N ARG A 186 1.43 0.10 -2.52
CA ARG A 186 0.74 0.17 -3.81
C ARG A 186 0.16 -1.18 -4.20
N SER A 187 0.92 -2.27 -3.98
CA SER A 187 0.46 -3.62 -4.30
C SER A 187 -0.74 -4.05 -3.44
N ILE A 188 -0.74 -3.67 -2.15
CA ILE A 188 -1.87 -3.87 -1.24
C ILE A 188 -3.11 -3.09 -1.72
N VAL A 189 -2.93 -1.81 -2.07
CA VAL A 189 -4.03 -0.94 -2.53
C VAL A 189 -4.59 -1.42 -3.86
N ALA A 190 -3.75 -1.72 -4.84
CA ALA A 190 -4.18 -2.22 -6.14
C ALA A 190 -4.97 -3.54 -6.00
N ARG A 191 -4.54 -4.45 -5.12
CA ARG A 191 -5.29 -5.68 -4.85
C ARG A 191 -6.67 -5.38 -4.26
N ALA A 192 -6.76 -4.51 -3.27
CA ALA A 192 -8.04 -4.15 -2.64
C ALA A 192 -9.00 -3.45 -3.62
N LEU A 193 -8.47 -2.58 -4.49
CA LEU A 193 -9.27 -1.93 -5.55
C LEU A 193 -9.92 -2.98 -6.46
N VAL A 194 -9.12 -3.92 -6.98
CA VAL A 194 -9.62 -4.99 -7.86
C VAL A 194 -10.62 -5.89 -7.14
N GLU A 195 -10.35 -6.24 -5.87
CA GLU A 195 -11.27 -7.04 -5.05
C GLU A 195 -12.62 -6.33 -4.84
N THR A 196 -12.62 -5.01 -4.70
CA THR A 196 -13.84 -4.18 -4.63
C THR A 196 -14.43 -3.84 -6.01
N GLY A 197 -13.91 -4.42 -7.09
CA GLY A 197 -14.44 -4.23 -8.43
C GLY A 197 -14.13 -2.88 -9.07
N LEU A 198 -13.10 -2.18 -8.58
CA LEU A 198 -12.58 -0.95 -9.18
C LEU A 198 -11.37 -1.25 -10.07
N LEU A 199 -11.17 -0.42 -11.10
CA LEU A 199 -9.99 -0.49 -11.97
C LEU A 199 -8.88 0.44 -11.46
N PRO A 200 -7.66 -0.10 -11.20
CA PRO A 200 -6.52 0.69 -10.71
C PRO A 200 -6.05 1.80 -11.65
N VAL A 201 -6.30 1.70 -12.95
CA VAL A 201 -5.84 2.69 -13.93
C VAL A 201 -6.63 3.99 -13.91
N LEU A 202 -7.87 3.97 -13.40
CA LEU A 202 -8.78 5.11 -13.43
C LEU A 202 -8.66 5.93 -12.13
N GLY A 203 -7.67 6.82 -12.08
CA GLY A 203 -7.43 7.70 -10.93
C GLY A 203 -8.55 8.72 -10.67
N ILE A 204 -8.61 9.21 -9.42
CA ILE A 204 -9.38 10.39 -9.03
C ILE A 204 -8.64 11.68 -9.38
N PHE A 205 -7.31 11.67 -9.39
CA PHE A 205 -6.49 12.82 -9.74
C PHE A 205 -5.43 12.47 -10.76
N HIS A 206 -4.60 11.45 -10.47
CA HIS A 206 -3.57 11.04 -11.40
C HIS A 206 -4.16 10.41 -12.66
N ARG A 207 -3.62 10.80 -13.83
CA ARG A 207 -4.08 10.35 -15.16
C ARG A 207 -2.92 10.11 -16.13
N ASN A 208 -1.75 9.74 -15.59
CA ASN A 208 -0.56 9.53 -16.40
C ASN A 208 -0.77 8.32 -17.33
N LYS A 209 -0.72 8.55 -18.64
CA LYS A 209 -0.92 7.52 -19.68
C LYS A 209 0.04 6.32 -19.60
N TYR A 210 1.16 6.47 -18.88
CA TYR A 210 2.15 5.40 -18.68
C TYR A 210 1.99 4.66 -17.34
N ASN A 211 1.10 5.12 -16.45
CA ASN A 211 0.94 4.55 -15.12
C ASN A 211 -0.34 3.69 -15.02
N PRO A 212 -0.23 2.35 -14.94
CA PRO A 212 -1.39 1.48 -14.83
C PRO A 212 -2.04 1.48 -13.43
N TYR A 213 -1.49 2.24 -12.48
CA TYR A 213 -1.89 2.21 -11.07
C TYR A 213 -2.33 3.58 -10.53
N CYS A 214 -2.77 4.51 -11.39
CA CYS A 214 -3.13 5.87 -10.98
C CYS A 214 -4.07 5.94 -9.77
N LEU A 215 -5.12 5.12 -9.74
CA LEU A 215 -6.04 5.08 -8.59
C LEU A 215 -5.40 4.47 -7.34
N ALA A 216 -4.52 3.47 -7.52
CA ALA A 216 -3.82 2.90 -6.38
C ALA A 216 -2.86 3.92 -5.76
N ASP A 217 -2.17 4.70 -6.59
CA ASP A 217 -1.33 5.81 -6.16
C ASP A 217 -2.15 6.90 -5.46
N ASP A 218 -3.34 7.24 -5.97
CA ASP A 218 -4.23 8.19 -5.29
C ASP A 218 -4.71 7.67 -3.92
N VAL A 219 -5.18 6.42 -3.87
CA VAL A 219 -5.77 5.84 -2.64
C VAL A 219 -4.73 5.54 -1.58
N MET A 220 -3.47 5.29 -1.97
CA MET A 220 -2.39 5.06 -1.01
C MET A 220 -1.87 6.34 -0.35
N GLU A 221 -2.20 7.53 -0.85
CA GLU A 221 -1.68 8.80 -0.31
C GLU A 221 -1.90 8.95 1.21
N PRO A 222 -3.10 8.70 1.78
CA PRO A 222 -3.31 8.76 3.22
C PRO A 222 -2.63 7.65 4.02
N TYR A 223 -2.18 6.59 3.35
CA TYR A 223 -1.49 5.44 3.96
C TYR A 223 0.04 5.59 3.93
N ARG A 224 0.59 6.48 3.11
CA ARG A 224 2.05 6.71 3.03
C ARG A 224 2.69 7.04 4.39
N PRO A 225 2.11 7.88 5.26
CA PRO A 225 2.71 8.18 6.57
C PRO A 225 2.92 6.96 7.48
N PHE A 226 2.13 5.89 7.30
CA PHE A 226 2.35 4.62 8.02
C PHE A 226 3.61 3.91 7.56
N VAL A 227 3.90 3.94 6.26
CA VAL A 227 5.18 3.47 5.71
C VAL A 227 6.30 4.38 6.21
N ASP A 228 6.08 5.69 6.21
CA ASP A 228 7.11 6.65 6.61
C ASP A 228 7.54 6.40 8.05
N PHE A 229 6.58 6.26 8.97
CA PHE A 229 6.84 5.91 10.36
C PHE A 229 7.58 4.58 10.51
N LEU A 230 7.19 3.56 9.73
CA LEU A 230 7.85 2.25 9.76
C LEU A 230 9.30 2.33 9.28
N VAL A 231 9.58 3.12 8.23
CA VAL A 231 10.94 3.35 7.72
C VAL A 231 11.79 4.08 8.76
N ILE A 232 11.27 5.15 9.37
CA ILE A 232 12.00 5.87 10.42
C ILE A 232 12.33 4.94 11.59
N LYS A 233 11.37 4.15 12.08
CA LYS A 233 11.61 3.19 13.16
C LYS A 233 12.63 2.13 12.80
N TRP A 234 12.70 1.71 11.52
CA TRP A 234 13.76 0.81 11.08
C TRP A 234 15.14 1.48 11.15
N LEU A 235 15.27 2.70 10.62
CA LEU A 235 16.53 3.44 10.57
C LEU A 235 17.03 3.85 11.97
N GLU A 236 16.14 4.22 12.89
CA GLU A 236 16.49 4.50 14.30
C GLU A 236 17.09 3.26 14.98
N ASN A 237 16.54 2.07 14.70
CA ASN A 237 17.03 0.81 15.27
C ASN A 237 18.24 0.23 14.52
N ASN A 238 18.50 0.71 13.30
CA ASN A 238 19.60 0.25 12.45
C ASN A 238 20.28 1.47 11.78
N PRO A 239 21.02 2.30 12.53
CA PRO A 239 21.60 3.54 12.01
C PRO A 239 22.58 3.33 10.83
N GLU A 240 23.24 2.17 10.81
CA GLU A 240 24.20 1.76 9.77
C GLU A 240 23.51 1.11 8.54
N ALA A 241 22.18 1.18 8.43
CA ALA A 241 21.46 0.56 7.33
C ALA A 241 21.68 1.32 6.01
N GLU A 242 22.56 0.80 5.17
CA GLU A 242 22.84 1.37 3.85
C GLU A 242 22.04 0.73 2.71
N GLU A 243 21.51 -0.49 2.90
CA GLU A 243 20.88 -1.29 1.84
C GLU A 243 19.58 -1.98 2.28
N LEU A 244 18.76 -2.36 1.29
CA LEU A 244 17.53 -3.14 1.47
C LEU A 244 17.84 -4.63 1.70
N THR A 245 18.31 -4.97 2.90
CA THR A 245 18.55 -6.36 3.30
C THR A 245 17.26 -7.17 3.38
N LYS A 246 17.38 -8.50 3.38
CA LYS A 246 16.24 -9.42 3.58
C LYS A 246 15.46 -9.13 4.86
N GLU A 247 16.16 -8.79 5.94
CA GLU A 247 15.55 -8.46 7.22
C GLU A 247 14.76 -7.15 7.14
N CYS A 248 15.36 -6.12 6.53
CA CYS A 248 14.71 -4.83 6.28
C CYS A 248 13.40 -5.00 5.48
N LYS A 249 13.45 -5.78 4.40
CA LYS A 249 12.26 -6.07 3.59
C LYS A 249 11.19 -6.80 4.39
N ALA A 250 11.55 -7.85 5.11
CA ALA A 250 10.63 -8.60 5.97
C ALA A 250 9.98 -7.69 7.03
N TYR A 251 10.75 -6.76 7.60
CA TYR A 251 10.24 -5.75 8.52
C TYR A 251 9.22 -4.83 7.84
N PHE A 252 9.49 -4.33 6.64
CA PHE A 252 8.56 -3.47 5.89
C PHE A 252 7.27 -4.18 5.45
N LEU A 253 7.31 -5.49 5.23
CA LEU A 253 6.09 -6.27 4.94
C LEU A 253 5.08 -6.29 6.11
N ARG A 254 5.49 -5.88 7.32
CA ARG A 254 4.58 -5.68 8.46
C ARG A 254 3.58 -4.54 8.24
N ILE A 255 3.80 -3.68 7.24
CA ILE A 255 2.83 -2.64 6.86
C ILE A 255 1.44 -3.23 6.61
N ALA A 256 1.36 -4.44 6.05
CA ALA A 256 0.11 -5.13 5.75
C ALA A 256 -0.76 -5.40 7.00
N THR A 257 -0.10 -5.56 8.15
CA THR A 257 -0.72 -5.87 9.44
C THR A 257 -0.61 -4.73 10.44
N CYS A 258 -0.13 -3.57 10.03
CA CYS A 258 -0.08 -2.37 10.87
C CYS A 258 -1.51 -1.95 11.22
N ASP A 259 -1.76 -1.59 12.47
CA ASP A 259 -3.08 -1.12 12.89
C ASP A 259 -3.36 0.27 12.33
N VAL A 260 -4.53 0.41 11.72
CA VAL A 260 -5.08 1.69 11.25
C VAL A 260 -6.43 1.94 11.91
N LYS A 261 -6.73 3.19 12.23
CA LYS A 261 -8.07 3.58 12.72
C LYS A 261 -8.92 4.06 11.56
N ILE A 262 -10.02 3.36 11.26
CA ILE A 262 -10.99 3.75 10.23
C ILE A 262 -12.39 3.65 10.83
N ASP A 263 -13.18 4.72 10.67
CA ASP A 263 -14.55 4.81 11.22
C ASP A 263 -14.61 4.38 12.71
N ASP A 264 -13.65 4.89 13.50
CA ASP A 264 -13.45 4.61 14.93
C ASP A 264 -13.12 3.17 15.33
N GLN A 265 -12.75 2.32 14.36
CA GLN A 265 -12.34 0.95 14.62
C GLN A 265 -10.88 0.72 14.25
N LEU A 266 -10.16 0.02 15.13
CA LEU A 266 -8.82 -0.48 14.87
C LEU A 266 -8.89 -1.73 14.01
N ARG A 267 -8.19 -1.71 12.88
CA ARG A 267 -8.14 -2.83 11.93
C ARG A 267 -6.74 -2.94 11.33
N PRO A 268 -6.29 -4.13 10.94
CA PRO A 268 -5.08 -4.27 10.13
C PRO A 268 -5.21 -3.47 8.82
N LEU A 269 -4.10 -2.88 8.34
CA LEU A 269 -4.07 -2.05 7.14
C LEU A 269 -4.66 -2.75 5.91
N LEU A 270 -4.38 -4.05 5.71
CA LEU A 270 -5.00 -4.83 4.63
C LEU A 270 -6.53 -4.74 4.62
N VAL A 271 -7.15 -4.82 5.81
CA VAL A 271 -8.60 -4.71 5.98
C VAL A 271 -9.05 -3.27 5.81
N GLY A 272 -8.28 -2.32 6.34
CA GLY A 272 -8.59 -0.90 6.27
C GLY A 272 -8.62 -0.37 4.83
N VAL A 273 -7.65 -0.75 4.02
CA VAL A 273 -7.57 -0.36 2.60
C VAL A 273 -8.78 -0.88 1.82
N LYS A 274 -9.26 -2.10 2.10
CA LYS A 274 -10.50 -2.63 1.49
C LYS A 274 -11.73 -1.81 1.90
N GLN A 275 -11.80 -1.34 3.14
CA GLN A 275 -12.87 -0.44 3.61
C GLN A 275 -12.80 0.92 2.90
N THR A 276 -11.59 1.48 2.74
CA THR A 276 -11.38 2.70 1.94
C THR A 276 -11.86 2.51 0.52
N ALA A 277 -11.42 1.46 -0.19
CA ALA A 277 -11.81 1.18 -1.57
C ALA A 277 -13.34 0.98 -1.72
N SER A 278 -13.96 0.24 -0.79
CA SER A 278 -15.42 0.09 -0.79
C SER A 278 -16.16 1.41 -0.52
N SER A 279 -15.65 2.26 0.37
CA SER A 279 -16.25 3.56 0.64
C SER A 279 -16.09 4.55 -0.51
N LEU A 280 -14.97 4.48 -1.23
CA LEU A 280 -14.72 5.25 -2.44
C LEU A 280 -15.75 4.90 -3.53
N TYR A 281 -15.99 3.62 -3.75
CA TYR A 281 -17.04 3.19 -4.67
C TYR A 281 -18.42 3.73 -4.26
N LYS A 282 -18.77 3.71 -2.97
CA LYS A 282 -20.02 4.32 -2.47
C LYS A 282 -20.07 5.83 -2.68
N CYS A 283 -18.92 6.52 -2.72
CA CYS A 283 -18.88 7.92 -3.12
C CYS A 283 -19.18 8.08 -4.61
N TYR A 284 -18.69 7.19 -5.47
CA TYR A 284 -19.00 7.20 -6.90
C TYR A 284 -20.49 7.01 -7.19
N THR A 285 -21.18 6.14 -6.45
CA THR A 285 -22.63 5.90 -6.58
C THR A 285 -23.51 6.92 -5.84
N GLY A 286 -22.91 7.85 -5.07
CA GLY A 286 -23.63 8.84 -4.28
C GLY A 286 -24.23 8.32 -2.96
N GLU A 287 -24.02 7.04 -2.63
CA GLU A 287 -24.43 6.44 -1.35
C GLU A 287 -23.68 7.05 -0.15
N LYS A 288 -22.45 7.52 -0.36
CA LYS A 288 -21.62 8.17 0.68
C LYS A 288 -21.03 9.47 0.14
N ARG A 289 -20.77 10.43 1.03
CA ARG A 289 -20.11 11.70 0.67
C ARG A 289 -18.61 11.73 0.98
N LEU A 290 -18.19 10.95 1.99
CA LEU A 290 -16.83 10.95 2.53
C LEU A 290 -16.18 9.58 2.36
N ILE A 291 -14.94 9.56 1.90
CA ILE A 291 -14.13 8.33 1.87
C ILE A 291 -13.74 7.97 3.30
N SER A 292 -13.84 6.69 3.65
CA SER A 292 -13.32 6.16 4.91
C SER A 292 -11.80 6.02 4.81
N TYR A 293 -11.07 7.04 5.22
CA TYR A 293 -9.60 7.05 5.25
C TYR A 293 -9.02 6.66 6.61
N PRO A 294 -7.76 6.15 6.65
CA PRO A 294 -7.06 5.80 7.87
C PRO A 294 -6.66 7.04 8.66
N LYS A 295 -6.74 6.94 9.98
CA LYS A 295 -6.12 7.89 10.91
C LYS A 295 -4.97 7.19 11.61
N LEU A 296 -3.83 7.85 11.62
CA LEU A 296 -2.66 7.44 12.39
C LEU A 296 -2.87 7.91 13.84
N ILE A 297 -3.03 6.94 14.76
CA ILE A 297 -3.22 7.20 16.20
C ILE A 297 -1.88 7.18 16.90
#